data_AF-K1SQ39-F1
#
_entry.id   AF-K1SQ39-F1
#
_cell.length_a   1.000
_cell.length_b   1.000
_cell.length_c   1.000
_cell.angle_alpha   90.00
_cell.angle_beta   90.00
_cell.angle_gamma   90.00
#
_symmetry.space_group_name_H-M   'P 1'
#
loop_
_entity.id
_entity.type
_entity.pdbx_description
1 polymer ?
#
loop_
_entity_poly.entity_id
_entity_poly.type
_entity_poly.pdbx_seq_one_letter_code
_entity_poly.pdbx_strand_id
1 'polypeptide(L)'
;FLLGHCLSANNVVIVTDVDGVMSTDPNKIEEAELLDEISVEEMRDLATHGAQVLHPHALKYKDPLISAKIINFNNGDLSSEGTKITGPFEGDMLKTVSLYKNPISVIAIVGEEMLKKVGLLADLTSCLAENEINIFGISAGQNSITVFVEKKDSDKAYHLLHSWVIDEDVLSSLSL
;
A
#
# COMPACT_ATOMS: atom_id res chain seq x y z
N PHE A 1 -18.04 14.08 -1.41
CA PHE A 1 -18.52 12.96 -0.58
C PHE A 1 -19.48 13.39 0.52
N LEU A 2 -19.09 14.22 1.49
CA LEU A 2 -19.96 14.64 2.61
C LEU A 2 -21.36 15.10 2.17
N LEU A 3 -21.44 16.06 1.23
CA LEU A 3 -22.74 16.51 0.71
C LEU A 3 -23.52 15.39 0.02
N GLY A 4 -22.84 14.53 -0.75
CA GLY A 4 -23.47 13.37 -1.39
C GLY A 4 -24.11 12.42 -0.38
N HIS A 5 -23.43 12.17 0.75
CA HIS A 5 -23.97 11.38 1.85
C HIS A 5 -25.16 12.09 2.52
N CYS A 6 -25.05 13.37 2.85
CA CYS A 6 -26.16 14.12 3.46
C CYS A 6 -27.41 14.23 2.56
N LEU A 7 -27.23 14.16 1.24
CA LEU A 7 -28.31 14.22 0.25
C LEU A 7 -28.80 12.84 -0.20
N SER A 8 -28.26 11.76 0.35
CA SER A 8 -28.55 10.38 -0.10
C SER A 8 -28.37 10.21 -1.61
N ALA A 9 -27.32 10.82 -2.17
CA ALA A 9 -27.02 10.76 -3.59
C ALA A 9 -26.66 9.34 -4.02
N ASN A 10 -27.07 8.92 -5.22
CA ASN A 10 -26.63 7.64 -5.77
C ASN A 10 -25.22 7.71 -6.38
N ASN A 11 -24.83 8.91 -6.85
CA ASN A 11 -23.59 9.13 -7.58
C ASN A 11 -22.90 10.43 -7.13
N VAL A 12 -21.58 10.40 -7.00
CA VAL A 12 -20.72 11.57 -6.83
C VAL A 12 -19.64 11.57 -7.90
N VAL A 13 -19.70 12.54 -8.82
CA VAL A 13 -18.71 12.70 -9.88
C VAL A 13 -17.74 13.81 -9.49
N ILE A 14 -16.45 13.49 -9.45
CA ILE A 14 -15.36 14.44 -9.18
C ILE A 14 -14.82 14.88 -10.53
N VAL A 15 -15.00 16.15 -10.86
CA VAL A 15 -14.55 16.72 -12.13
C VAL A 15 -13.25 17.50 -11.89
N THR A 16 -12.18 17.13 -12.58
CA THR A 16 -10.84 17.69 -12.43
C THR A 16 -10.16 17.90 -13.79
N ASP A 17 -8.92 18.36 -13.82
CA ASP A 17 -8.07 18.57 -14.99
C ASP A 17 -7.39 17.29 -15.54
N VAL A 18 -7.50 16.17 -14.84
CA VAL A 18 -6.99 14.85 -15.26
C VAL A 18 -8.12 13.91 -15.68
N ASP A 19 -7.79 12.94 -16.54
CA ASP A 19 -8.75 11.94 -17.05
C ASP A 19 -9.25 10.97 -15.98
N GLY A 20 -8.53 10.87 -14.87
CA GLY A 20 -8.86 10.06 -13.71
C GLY A 20 -7.61 9.90 -12.84
N VAL A 21 -7.46 8.75 -12.20
CA VAL A 21 -6.22 8.38 -11.52
C VAL A 21 -5.32 7.66 -12.51
N MET A 22 -4.12 8.20 -12.70
CA MET A 22 -3.10 7.62 -13.57
C MET A 22 -2.19 6.67 -12.77
N SER A 23 -1.57 5.69 -13.43
CA SER A 23 -0.59 4.78 -12.82
C SER A 23 0.64 5.50 -12.28
N THR A 24 0.96 6.68 -12.83
CA THR A 24 2.03 7.60 -12.40
C THR A 24 1.75 9.01 -12.93
N ASP A 25 2.62 9.97 -12.66
CA ASP A 25 2.51 11.34 -13.17
C ASP A 25 2.75 11.37 -14.70
N PRO A 26 1.72 11.65 -15.53
CA PRO A 26 1.84 11.64 -16.99
C PRO A 26 2.76 12.75 -17.52
N ASN A 27 3.06 13.79 -16.73
CA ASN A 27 4.03 14.81 -17.12
C ASN A 27 5.48 14.32 -17.01
N LYS A 28 5.71 13.19 -16.34
CA LYS A 28 7.04 12.58 -16.15
C LYS A 28 7.23 11.33 -16.99
N ILE A 29 6.16 10.55 -17.20
CA ILE A 29 6.18 9.28 -17.94
C ILE A 29 4.97 9.29 -18.89
N GLU A 30 5.22 9.30 -20.19
CA GLU A 30 4.16 9.38 -21.21
C GLU A 30 3.34 8.10 -21.29
N GLU A 31 3.93 6.96 -20.92
CA GLU A 31 3.28 5.65 -20.83
C GLU A 31 2.40 5.47 -19.58
N ALA A 32 2.09 6.56 -18.86
CA ALA A 32 1.17 6.51 -17.75
C ALA A 32 -0.22 6.06 -18.23
N GLU A 33 -0.75 5.02 -17.59
CA GLU A 33 -2.03 4.42 -17.95
C GLU A 33 -3.13 4.90 -17.01
N LEU A 34 -4.33 5.11 -17.55
CA LEU A 34 -5.52 5.43 -16.76
C LEU A 34 -5.98 4.18 -16.01
N LEU A 35 -6.24 4.30 -14.71
CA LEU A 35 -6.82 3.21 -13.92
C LEU A 35 -8.33 3.16 -14.11
N ASP A 36 -8.87 1.98 -14.40
CA ASP A 36 -10.33 1.77 -14.49
C ASP A 36 -11.01 1.94 -13.12
N GLU A 37 -10.43 1.31 -12.09
CA GLU A 37 -10.94 1.32 -10.72
C GLU A 37 -9.81 1.53 -9.71
N ILE A 38 -10.12 2.18 -8.59
CA ILE A 38 -9.24 2.33 -7.42
C ILE A 38 -10.06 2.23 -6.13
N SER A 39 -9.55 1.51 -5.13
CA SER A 39 -10.23 1.46 -3.82
C SER A 39 -10.12 2.78 -3.06
N VAL A 40 -11.05 3.02 -2.13
CA VAL A 40 -10.98 4.15 -1.20
C VAL A 40 -9.68 4.17 -0.41
N GLU A 41 -9.20 2.98 -0.02
CA GLU A 41 -7.97 2.78 0.74
C GLU A 41 -6.74 3.16 -0.09
N GLU A 42 -6.60 2.63 -1.30
CA GLU A 42 -5.51 2.97 -2.22
C GLU A 42 -5.52 4.45 -2.59
N MET A 43 -6.70 5.01 -2.91
CA MET A 43 -6.83 6.43 -3.25
C MET A 43 -6.43 7.33 -2.07
N ARG A 44 -6.76 6.93 -0.84
CA ARG A 44 -6.37 7.67 0.36
C ARG A 44 -4.87 7.62 0.57
N ASP A 45 -4.25 6.47 0.38
CA ASP A 45 -2.81 6.30 0.55
C ASP A 45 -2.07 7.07 -0.57
N LEU A 46 -2.54 6.99 -1.81
CA LEU A 46 -2.02 7.75 -2.95
C LEU A 46 -2.11 9.27 -2.72
N ALA A 47 -3.27 9.75 -2.26
CA ALA A 47 -3.48 11.17 -1.95
C ALA A 47 -2.65 11.66 -0.74
N THR A 48 -2.35 10.78 0.21
CA THR A 48 -1.50 11.11 1.38
C THR A 48 -0.02 11.24 1.00
N HIS A 49 0.44 10.47 0.01
CA HIS A 49 1.84 10.46 -0.43
C HIS A 49 2.13 11.39 -1.63
N GLY A 50 1.20 12.31 -1.94
CA GLY A 50 1.46 13.46 -2.83
C GLY A 50 0.83 13.41 -4.22
N ALA A 51 0.06 12.37 -4.56
CA ALA A 51 -0.72 12.36 -5.79
C ALA A 51 -2.02 13.18 -5.59
N GLN A 52 -2.00 14.44 -6.03
CA GLN A 52 -3.05 15.41 -5.74
C GLN A 52 -4.22 15.35 -6.73
N VAL A 53 -5.04 14.30 -6.67
CA VAL A 53 -6.32 14.25 -7.42
C VAL A 53 -7.50 14.66 -6.53
N LEU A 54 -7.47 14.29 -5.25
CA LEU A 54 -8.44 14.74 -4.26
C LEU A 54 -7.83 14.78 -2.86
N HIS A 55 -8.45 15.54 -1.97
CA HIS A 55 -7.99 15.62 -0.58
C HIS A 55 -8.30 14.29 0.16
N PRO A 56 -7.34 13.65 0.85
CA PRO A 56 -7.54 12.33 1.49
C PRO A 56 -8.70 12.31 2.51
N HIS A 57 -8.87 13.38 3.30
CA HIS A 57 -10.02 13.53 4.21
C HIS A 57 -11.41 13.46 3.54
N ALA A 58 -11.54 13.73 2.24
CA ALA A 58 -12.83 13.64 1.56
C ALA A 58 -13.33 12.19 1.49
N LEU A 59 -12.41 11.22 1.38
CA LEU A 59 -12.71 9.79 1.24
C LEU A 59 -13.34 9.19 2.49
N LYS A 60 -13.07 9.76 3.67
CA LYS A 60 -13.72 9.39 4.94
C LYS A 60 -15.25 9.45 4.87
N TYR A 61 -15.79 10.29 3.99
CA TYR A 61 -17.23 10.49 3.86
C TYR A 61 -17.83 9.75 2.66
N LYS A 62 -17.06 8.90 1.98
CA LYS A 62 -17.59 8.07 0.90
C LYS A 62 -18.40 6.93 1.50
N ASP A 63 -19.69 6.96 1.24
CA ASP A 63 -20.62 5.90 1.60
C ASP A 63 -20.46 4.71 0.64
N PRO A 64 -20.50 3.45 1.13
CA PRO A 64 -20.48 2.25 0.28
C PRO A 64 -21.55 2.26 -0.82
N LEU A 65 -22.70 2.90 -0.56
CA LEU A 65 -23.83 2.98 -1.49
C LEU A 65 -23.67 4.10 -2.53
N ILE A 66 -22.71 5.02 -2.33
CA ILE A 66 -22.42 6.10 -3.27
C ILE A 66 -21.42 5.61 -4.30
N SER A 67 -21.88 5.44 -5.54
CA SER A 67 -21.00 5.29 -6.69
C SER A 67 -20.22 6.58 -6.91
N ALA A 68 -18.92 6.47 -7.19
CA ALA A 68 -18.07 7.63 -7.35
C ALA A 68 -17.04 7.43 -8.45
N LYS A 69 -16.75 8.49 -9.20
CA LYS A 69 -15.73 8.49 -10.25
C LYS A 69 -15.05 9.84 -10.39
N ILE A 70 -13.84 9.82 -10.93
CA ILE A 70 -13.04 11.00 -11.27
C ILE A 70 -12.99 11.10 -12.80
N ILE A 71 -13.28 12.28 -13.34
CA ILE A 71 -13.28 12.55 -14.79
C ILE A 71 -12.64 13.90 -15.12
N ASN A 72 -12.23 14.07 -16.37
CA ASN A 72 -11.73 15.34 -16.90
C ASN A 72 -12.85 16.31 -17.27
N PHE A 73 -12.72 17.60 -16.94
CA PHE A 73 -13.66 18.62 -17.43
C PHE A 73 -13.57 18.82 -18.96
N ASN A 74 -12.43 18.54 -19.58
CA ASN A 74 -12.22 18.73 -21.02
C ASN A 74 -13.06 17.77 -21.87
N ASN A 75 -13.48 16.63 -21.31
CA ASN A 75 -14.33 15.66 -22.02
C ASN A 75 -15.73 16.22 -22.27
N GLY A 76 -16.17 17.22 -21.50
CA GLY A 76 -17.49 17.86 -21.65
C GLY A 76 -18.69 16.93 -21.40
N ASP A 77 -18.44 15.70 -20.98
CA ASP A 77 -19.45 14.66 -20.77
C ASP A 77 -19.28 13.95 -19.43
N LEU A 78 -20.29 14.07 -18.58
CA LEU A 78 -20.36 13.39 -17.27
C LEU A 78 -20.50 11.87 -17.40
N SER A 79 -20.80 11.35 -18.59
CA SER A 79 -20.87 9.92 -18.88
C SER A 79 -19.49 9.26 -19.00
N SER A 80 -18.43 10.04 -19.21
CA SER A 80 -17.03 9.56 -19.27
C SER A 80 -16.72 8.55 -18.16
N GLU A 81 -16.11 7.41 -18.51
CA GLU A 81 -15.78 6.35 -17.55
C GLU A 81 -14.82 6.86 -16.46
N GLY A 82 -13.70 7.46 -16.89
CA GLY A 82 -12.66 7.96 -15.99
C GLY A 82 -12.15 6.87 -15.06
N THR A 83 -11.89 7.22 -13.79
CA THR A 83 -11.54 6.22 -12.77
C THR A 83 -12.65 6.11 -11.74
N LYS A 84 -13.17 4.91 -11.54
CA LYS A 84 -14.18 4.62 -10.52
C LYS A 84 -13.55 4.38 -9.15
N ILE A 85 -14.09 5.01 -8.12
CA ILE A 85 -13.65 4.83 -6.72
C ILE A 85 -14.56 3.77 -6.07
N THR A 86 -14.00 2.60 -5.80
CA THR A 86 -14.70 1.45 -5.18
C THR A 86 -14.58 1.48 -3.66
N GLY A 87 -15.47 0.74 -2.97
CA GLY A 87 -15.52 0.73 -1.52
C GLY A 87 -16.11 2.01 -0.89
N PRO A 88 -15.95 2.22 0.43
CA PRO A 88 -15.39 1.23 1.37
C PRO A 88 -16.34 0.03 1.49
N PHE A 89 -15.85 -1.13 1.95
CA PHE A 89 -16.70 -2.29 2.21
C PHE A 89 -17.69 -1.98 3.36
N GLU A 90 -18.83 -2.68 3.42
CA GLU A 90 -19.83 -2.46 4.48
C GLU A 90 -19.20 -2.60 5.87
N GLY A 91 -19.35 -1.55 6.70
CA GLY A 91 -18.76 -1.48 8.03
C GLY A 91 -17.37 -0.81 8.12
N ASP A 92 -16.83 -0.29 7.01
CA ASP A 92 -15.50 0.36 6.96
C ASP A 92 -15.52 1.88 6.76
N MET A 93 -16.69 2.53 6.67
CA MET A 93 -16.79 4.00 6.52
C MET A 93 -15.95 4.84 7.50
N LEU A 94 -15.64 4.28 8.67
CA LEU A 94 -14.83 4.94 9.71
C LEU A 94 -13.62 4.11 10.17
N LYS A 95 -13.35 2.96 9.55
CA LYS A 95 -12.19 2.15 9.92
C LYS A 95 -10.96 2.67 9.20
N THR A 96 -10.21 3.54 9.89
CA THR A 96 -8.85 3.92 9.46
C THR A 96 -7.81 2.85 9.76
N VAL A 97 -8.17 1.83 10.55
CA VAL A 97 -7.30 0.77 11.04
C VAL A 97 -7.96 -0.58 10.82
N SER A 98 -7.23 -1.48 10.16
CA SER A 98 -7.62 -2.87 9.98
C SER A 98 -6.75 -3.76 10.86
N LEU A 99 -7.38 -4.72 11.55
CA LEU A 99 -6.67 -5.70 12.37
C LEU A 99 -6.39 -6.95 11.52
N TYR A 100 -5.14 -7.37 11.49
CA TYR A 100 -4.79 -8.67 10.97
C TYR A 100 -5.15 -9.75 11.98
N LYS A 101 -5.83 -10.82 11.53
CA LYS A 101 -6.44 -11.83 12.42
C LYS A 101 -5.42 -12.75 13.09
N ASN A 102 -4.33 -13.04 12.39
CA ASN A 102 -3.34 -14.00 12.87
C ASN A 102 -2.23 -13.27 13.64
N PRO A 103 -1.66 -13.89 14.69
CA PRO A 103 -0.52 -13.31 15.39
C PRO A 103 0.67 -13.12 14.44
N ILE A 104 1.35 -11.97 14.56
CA ILE A 104 2.56 -11.63 13.81
C ILE A 104 3.77 -11.78 14.74
N SER A 105 4.86 -12.32 14.22
CA SER A 105 6.18 -12.34 14.86
C SER A 105 7.11 -11.34 14.22
N VAL A 106 8.06 -10.88 15.00
CA VAL A 106 9.05 -9.88 14.61
C VAL A 106 10.41 -10.55 14.65
N ILE A 107 11.08 -10.63 13.51
CA ILE A 107 12.46 -11.12 13.46
C ILE A 107 13.36 -9.92 13.20
N ALA A 108 14.30 -9.67 14.10
CA ALA A 108 15.27 -8.60 13.98
C ALA A 108 16.66 -9.17 13.68
N ILE A 109 17.24 -8.68 12.60
CA ILE A 109 18.60 -8.96 12.15
C ILE A 109 19.43 -7.73 12.45
N VAL A 110 20.60 -7.92 13.04
CA VAL A 110 21.52 -6.84 13.42
C VAL A 110 22.86 -7.05 12.73
N GLY A 111 23.45 -5.95 12.26
CA GLY A 111 24.74 -5.95 11.59
C GLY A 111 25.34 -4.54 11.54
N GLU A 112 26.58 -4.45 11.07
CA GLU A 112 27.26 -3.17 10.84
C GLU A 112 27.27 -2.83 9.36
N GLU A 113 27.13 -1.54 9.05
CA GLU A 113 27.19 -1.01 7.69
C GLU A 113 26.23 -1.69 6.69
N MET A 114 25.09 -2.22 7.17
CA MET A 114 24.14 -2.99 6.37
C MET A 114 23.64 -2.21 5.15
N LEU A 115 23.42 -0.89 5.28
CA LEU A 115 23.01 -0.02 4.16
C LEU A 115 24.08 0.18 3.08
N LYS A 116 25.34 -0.19 3.32
CA LYS A 116 26.40 -0.12 2.31
C LYS A 116 26.49 -1.38 1.46
N LYS A 117 25.88 -2.49 1.90
CA LYS A 117 25.88 -3.75 1.14
C LYS A 117 24.67 -3.81 0.21
N VAL A 118 24.93 -3.73 -1.09
CA VAL A 118 23.92 -3.94 -2.13
C VAL A 118 23.49 -5.41 -2.10
N GLY A 119 22.19 -5.66 -2.27
CA GLY A 119 21.65 -7.02 -2.36
C GLY A 119 21.11 -7.58 -1.04
N LEU A 120 21.49 -7.04 0.12
CA LEU A 120 21.14 -7.60 1.42
C LEU A 120 19.62 -7.79 1.63
N LEU A 121 18.81 -6.78 1.26
CA LEU A 121 17.34 -6.90 1.30
C LEU A 121 16.79 -7.86 0.23
N ALA A 122 17.43 -7.94 -0.94
CA ALA A 122 17.02 -8.86 -1.99
C ALA A 122 17.26 -10.32 -1.56
N ASP A 123 18.41 -10.60 -0.96
CA ASP A 123 18.76 -11.93 -0.45
C ASP A 123 17.82 -12.36 0.68
N LEU A 124 17.58 -11.44 1.64
CA LEU A 124 16.64 -11.67 2.73
C LEU A 124 15.21 -11.96 2.22
N THR A 125 14.71 -11.15 1.29
CA THR A 125 13.35 -11.30 0.79
C THR A 125 13.22 -12.53 -0.11
N SER A 126 14.26 -12.85 -0.90
CA SER A 126 14.31 -14.06 -1.72
C SER A 126 14.34 -15.33 -0.86
N CYS A 127 15.14 -15.36 0.20
CA CYS A 127 15.20 -16.49 1.13
C CYS A 127 13.83 -16.82 1.72
N LEU A 128 13.07 -15.79 2.14
CA LEU A 128 11.71 -15.96 2.66
C LEU A 128 10.72 -16.36 1.56
N ALA A 129 10.80 -15.73 0.38
CA ALA A 129 9.91 -16.01 -0.75
C ALA A 129 10.05 -17.44 -1.30
N GLU A 130 11.28 -17.94 -1.48
CA GLU A 130 11.57 -19.31 -1.91
C GLU A 130 11.04 -20.37 -0.95
N ASN A 131 10.82 -19.98 0.31
CA ASN A 131 10.28 -20.82 1.36
C ASN A 131 8.77 -20.59 1.61
N GLU A 132 8.10 -19.85 0.73
CA GLU A 132 6.67 -19.52 0.79
C GLU A 132 6.28 -18.75 2.07
N ILE A 133 7.19 -17.93 2.60
CA ILE A 133 6.96 -17.11 3.79
C ILE A 133 6.62 -15.68 3.38
N ASN A 134 5.39 -15.25 3.67
CA ASN A 134 4.95 -13.89 3.38
C ASN A 134 5.54 -12.87 4.37
N ILE A 135 5.84 -11.67 3.88
CA ILE A 135 6.37 -10.56 4.68
C ILE A 135 5.29 -9.48 4.81
N PHE A 136 4.88 -9.17 6.05
CA PHE A 136 3.83 -8.19 6.36
C PHE A 136 4.37 -6.77 6.53
N GLY A 137 5.68 -6.65 6.73
CA GLY A 137 6.35 -5.39 6.91
C GLY A 137 7.86 -5.60 6.95
N ILE A 138 8.57 -4.56 6.54
CA ILE A 138 10.02 -4.47 6.68
C ILE A 138 10.33 -3.10 7.25
N SER A 139 11.21 -3.05 8.25
CA SER A 139 11.84 -1.83 8.72
C SER A 139 13.34 -2.00 8.61
N ALA A 140 14.02 -1.12 7.89
CA ALA A 140 15.46 -1.15 7.72
C ALA A 140 16.07 0.13 8.27
N GLY A 141 16.98 -0.03 9.23
CA GLY A 141 17.84 1.00 9.77
C GLY A 141 19.29 0.84 9.30
N GLN A 142 20.19 1.68 9.84
CA GLN A 142 21.62 1.60 9.52
C GLN A 142 22.27 0.28 9.96
N ASN A 143 21.78 -0.29 11.06
CA ASN A 143 22.39 -1.42 11.75
C ASN A 143 21.42 -2.57 12.02
N SER A 144 20.18 -2.46 11.54
CA SER A 144 19.19 -3.51 11.75
C SER A 144 18.19 -3.58 10.62
N ILE A 145 17.73 -4.80 10.33
CA ILE A 145 16.54 -5.05 9.51
C ILE A 145 15.57 -5.83 10.38
N THR A 146 14.31 -5.40 10.39
CA THR A 146 13.23 -6.08 11.07
C THR A 146 12.20 -6.52 10.06
N VAL A 147 11.84 -7.80 10.09
CA VAL A 147 10.82 -8.39 9.23
C VAL A 147 9.66 -8.91 10.06
N PHE A 148 8.46 -8.70 9.55
CA PHE A 148 7.21 -9.10 10.21
C PHE A 148 6.62 -10.29 9.45
N VAL A 149 6.48 -11.44 10.10
CA VAL A 149 5.97 -12.69 9.51
C VAL A 149 4.82 -13.25 10.35
N GLU A 150 3.97 -14.11 9.77
CA GLU A 150 2.97 -14.81 10.59
C GLU A 150 3.63 -15.69 11.66
N LYS A 151 3.04 -15.78 12.85
CA LYS A 151 3.58 -16.57 13.96
C LYS A 151 3.77 -18.05 13.61
N LYS A 152 2.94 -18.59 12.72
CA LYS A 152 3.05 -19.98 12.25
C LYS A 152 4.36 -20.24 11.47
N ASP A 153 4.92 -19.19 10.84
CA ASP A 153 6.12 -19.26 10.02
C ASP A 153 7.38 -18.79 10.77
N SER A 154 7.23 -18.29 12.01
CA SER A 154 8.30 -17.62 12.74
C SER A 154 9.53 -18.50 12.95
N ASP A 155 9.30 -19.75 13.33
CA ASP A 155 10.39 -20.66 13.66
C ASP A 155 11.12 -21.09 12.38
N LYS A 156 10.38 -21.35 11.29
CA LYS A 156 10.96 -21.66 9.97
C LYS A 156 11.81 -20.49 9.47
N ALA A 157 11.25 -19.26 9.49
CA ALA A 157 11.94 -18.05 9.09
C ALA A 157 13.21 -17.81 9.94
N TYR A 158 13.13 -18.00 11.26
CA TYR A 158 14.27 -17.82 12.15
C TYR A 158 15.43 -18.75 11.82
N HIS A 159 15.16 -20.03 11.56
CA HIS A 159 16.23 -20.99 11.20
C HIS A 159 16.85 -20.67 9.82
N LEU A 160 16.02 -20.32 8.84
CA LEU A 160 16.50 -19.96 7.49
C LEU A 160 17.39 -18.71 7.53
N LEU A 161 16.92 -17.67 8.22
CA LEU A 161 17.65 -16.40 8.34
C LEU A 161 18.91 -16.53 9.20
N HIS A 162 18.96 -17.48 10.13
CA HIS A 162 20.18 -17.73 10.90
C HIS A 162 21.32 -18.24 10.03
N SER A 163 21.05 -19.15 9.08
CA SER A 163 22.06 -19.57 8.09
C SER A 163 22.56 -18.39 7.27
N TRP A 164 21.65 -17.55 6.78
CA TRP A 164 22.01 -16.33 6.05
C TRP A 164 22.85 -15.34 6.88
N VAL A 165 22.54 -15.17 8.17
CA VAL A 165 23.33 -14.32 9.09
C VAL A 165 24.76 -14.83 9.26
N ILE A 166 24.99 -16.14 9.21
CA ILE A 166 26.33 -16.72 9.32
C ILE A 166 27.13 -16.54 8.02
N ASP A 167 26.47 -16.66 6.87
CA ASP A 167 27.13 -16.59 5.57
C ASP A 167 27.51 -15.14 5.16
N GLU A 168 26.95 -14.14 5.87
CA GLU A 168 27.06 -12.73 5.54
C GLU A 168 27.97 -11.98 6.51
N ASP A 169 29.14 -11.55 6.03
CA ASP A 169 30.18 -10.88 6.85
C ASP A 169 29.71 -9.60 7.59
N VAL A 170 28.67 -8.93 7.09
CA VAL A 170 28.14 -7.68 7.65
C VAL A 170 27.11 -7.91 8.76
N LEU A 171 26.62 -9.14 8.90
CA LEU A 171 25.60 -9.50 9.86
C LEU A 171 26.24 -10.07 11.13
N SER A 172 25.63 -9.79 12.27
CA SER A 172 26.19 -10.14 13.57
C SER A 172 25.25 -11.01 14.40
N SER A 173 23.94 -10.78 14.30
CA SER A 173 22.98 -11.46 15.17
C SER A 173 21.57 -11.48 14.60
N LEU A 174 20.77 -12.41 15.11
CA LEU A 174 19.35 -12.61 14.83
C LEU A 174 18.59 -12.75 16.15
N SER A 175 17.41 -12.15 16.25
CA SER A 175 16.48 -12.36 17.37
C SER A 175 15.03 -12.49 16.88
N LEU A 176 14.22 -13.28 17.59
CA LEU A 176 12.79 -13.49 17.37
C LEU A 176 11.96 -12.98 18.56
#